data_AF-A0A6L5GAG6-F1
#
_entry.id   AF-A0A6L5GAG6-F1
#
_cell.length_a   1.000
_cell.length_b   1.000
_cell.length_c   1.000
_cell.angle_alpha   90.00
_cell.angle_beta   90.00
_cell.angle_gamma   90.00
#
_symmetry.space_group_name_H-M   'P 1'
#
loop_
_entity.id
_entity.type
_entity.pdbx_description
1 polymer ?
#
loop_
_entity_poly.entity_id
_entity_poly.type
_entity_poly.pdbx_seq_one_letter_code
_entity_poly.pdbx_strand_id
1 'polypeptide(L)'
;MPERYDDAEEADVSVRAYYKPGHSDTPVIASTAEELDRVIDDLLKQPYEFSMANLYIAERESENPVVELSIGVDPDRGVGGLQYLHGSDGRWFSKGRLSTYDEVVYCYYGNGCTYPRDSELPLDAIRAAAAQFLHTGGARPDSVTWQPA
;
A
#
# COMPACT_ATOMS: atom_id res chain seq x y z
N MET A 1 -14.83 -23.64 -36.25
CA MET A 1 -14.02 -22.40 -36.26
C MET A 1 -14.96 -21.26 -36.59
N PRO A 2 -15.05 -20.21 -35.75
CA PRO A 2 -14.70 -20.20 -34.31
C PRO A 2 -15.53 -21.29 -33.55
N GLU A 3 -15.62 -21.41 -32.23
CA GLU A 3 -15.21 -20.57 -31.09
C GLU A 3 -14.56 -21.44 -30.00
N ARG A 4 -13.68 -20.83 -29.19
CA ARG A 4 -13.50 -21.20 -27.78
C ARG A 4 -13.02 -19.95 -27.06
N TYR A 5 -13.75 -19.53 -26.03
CA TYR A 5 -13.40 -18.35 -25.24
C TYR A 5 -12.00 -18.54 -24.65
N ASP A 6 -11.20 -17.47 -24.70
CA ASP A 6 -10.06 -17.34 -23.79
C ASP A 6 -10.62 -17.44 -22.37
N ASP A 7 -10.31 -18.57 -21.73
CA ASP A 7 -10.40 -18.72 -20.29
C ASP A 7 -9.30 -17.81 -19.74
N ALA A 8 -9.65 -16.54 -19.55
CA ALA A 8 -8.82 -15.61 -18.81
C ALA A 8 -8.84 -16.12 -17.36
N GLU A 9 -7.90 -17.01 -17.08
CA GLU A 9 -7.50 -17.41 -15.74
C GLU A 9 -7.32 -16.11 -14.96
N GLU A 10 -8.30 -15.78 -14.12
CA GLU A 10 -8.19 -14.68 -13.16
C GLU A 10 -7.04 -15.09 -12.26
N ALA A 11 -5.83 -14.61 -12.59
CA ALA A 11 -4.64 -14.89 -11.83
C ALA A 11 -4.95 -14.53 -10.37
N ASP A 12 -4.71 -15.48 -9.45
CA ASP A 12 -4.85 -15.26 -8.02
C ASP A 12 -3.72 -14.31 -7.60
N VAL A 13 -3.91 -13.02 -7.92
CA VAL A 13 -2.98 -11.96 -7.58
C VAL A 13 -3.05 -11.79 -6.08
N SER A 14 -1.92 -11.94 -5.42
CA SER A 14 -1.84 -11.86 -3.97
C SER A 14 -0.85 -10.78 -3.55
N VAL A 15 -1.12 -10.14 -2.42
CA VAL A 15 -0.26 -9.10 -1.84
C VAL A 15 0.45 -9.66 -0.62
N ARG A 16 1.78 -9.55 -0.58
CA ARG A 16 2.60 -9.75 0.63
C ARG A 16 2.69 -8.43 1.39
N ALA A 17 2.23 -8.45 2.65
CA ALA A 17 2.21 -7.31 3.56
C ALA A 17 3.23 -7.46 4.69
N TYR A 18 4.23 -6.58 4.70
CA TYR A 18 5.32 -6.52 5.67
C TYR A 18 5.11 -5.32 6.60
N TYR A 19 4.95 -5.55 7.91
CA TYR A 19 4.70 -4.46 8.87
C TYR A 19 5.00 -4.77 10.35
N LYS A 20 5.46 -5.99 10.69
CA LYS A 20 5.75 -6.41 12.07
C LYS A 20 7.02 -7.27 12.13
N PRO A 21 7.78 -7.26 13.24
CA PRO A 21 8.85 -8.24 13.47
C PRO A 21 8.37 -9.68 13.23
N GLY A 22 9.11 -10.43 12.42
CA GLY A 22 8.74 -11.77 11.95
C GLY A 22 8.00 -11.81 10.60
N HIS A 23 7.48 -10.69 10.09
CA HIS A 23 6.94 -10.65 8.71
C HIS A 23 8.05 -10.69 7.66
N SER A 24 9.31 -10.42 8.05
CA SER A 24 10.51 -10.70 7.26
C SER A 24 10.59 -12.13 6.75
N ASP A 25 10.12 -13.08 7.55
CA ASP A 25 10.22 -14.52 7.31
C ASP A 25 8.86 -15.14 6.97
N THR A 26 7.77 -14.54 7.48
CA THR A 26 6.38 -14.94 7.23
C THR A 26 5.50 -13.70 7.00
N PRO A 27 5.48 -13.12 5.78
CA PRO A 27 4.59 -12.01 5.44
C PRO A 27 3.12 -12.43 5.53
N VAL A 28 2.24 -11.47 5.79
CA VAL A 28 0.79 -11.71 5.64
C VAL A 28 0.47 -11.67 4.16
N ILE A 29 -0.19 -12.72 3.66
CA ILE A 29 -0.67 -12.81 2.28
C ILE A 29 -2.16 -12.45 2.27
N ALA A 30 -2.57 -11.59 1.34
CA ALA A 30 -3.96 -11.23 1.10
C ALA A 30 -4.25 -11.33 -0.42
N SER A 31 -5.19 -12.19 -0.81
CA SER A 31 -5.69 -12.28 -2.20
C SER A 31 -7.04 -11.56 -2.37
N THR A 32 -7.64 -11.07 -1.28
CA THR A 32 -8.94 -10.40 -1.29
C THR A 32 -8.91 -9.00 -0.66
N ALA A 33 -9.86 -8.15 -1.04
CA ALA A 33 -10.01 -6.82 -0.45
C ALA A 33 -10.30 -6.92 1.06
N GLU A 34 -11.12 -7.89 1.49
CA GLU A 34 -11.45 -8.11 2.90
C GLU A 34 -10.25 -8.60 3.74
N GLU A 35 -9.29 -9.31 3.15
CA GLU A 35 -8.03 -9.66 3.82
C GLU A 35 -7.11 -8.45 3.94
N LEU A 36 -7.04 -7.63 2.90
CA LEU A 36 -6.25 -6.41 2.90
C LEU A 36 -6.83 -5.35 3.87
N ASP A 37 -8.15 -5.31 4.03
CA ASP A 37 -8.81 -4.53 5.07
C ASP A 37 -8.43 -4.99 6.49
N ARG A 38 -8.29 -6.30 6.71
CA ARG A 38 -7.79 -6.86 7.99
C ARG A 38 -6.32 -6.52 8.22
N VAL A 39 -5.49 -6.48 7.17
CA VAL A 39 -4.09 -5.99 7.27
C VAL A 39 -4.07 -4.54 7.74
N ILE A 40 -4.93 -3.68 7.18
CA ILE A 40 -5.03 -2.26 7.59
C ILE A 40 -5.60 -2.15 9.02
N ASP A 41 -6.61 -2.94 9.39
CA ASP A 41 -7.13 -3.00 10.76
C ASP A 41 -6.06 -3.42 11.78
N ASP A 42 -5.21 -4.37 11.43
CA ASP A 42 -4.13 -4.82 12.29
C ASP A 42 -2.97 -3.83 12.34
N LEU A 43 -2.69 -3.11 11.25
CA LEU A 43 -1.73 -2.01 11.20
C LEU A 43 -2.16 -0.86 12.14
N LEU A 44 -3.45 -0.49 12.13
CA LEU A 44 -4.03 0.52 13.02
C LEU A 44 -3.94 0.19 14.52
N LYS A 45 -3.69 -1.08 14.88
CA LYS A 45 -3.48 -1.55 16.27
C LYS A 45 -2.00 -1.56 16.69
N GLN A 46 -1.07 -1.22 15.80
CA GLN A 46 0.36 -1.27 16.09
C GLN A 46 0.86 0.00 16.80
N PRO A 47 1.94 -0.09 17.60
CA PRO A 47 2.61 1.10 18.11
C PRO A 47 3.23 1.89 16.95
N TYR A 48 3.46 3.18 17.18
CA TYR A 48 3.92 4.12 16.15
C TYR A 48 5.16 3.68 15.37
N GLU A 49 6.08 2.93 15.99
CA GLU A 49 7.28 2.35 15.34
C GLU A 49 6.98 1.39 14.18
N PHE A 50 5.76 0.85 14.13
CA PHE A 50 5.24 -0.04 13.08
C PHE A 50 3.95 0.54 12.45
N SER A 51 3.87 1.87 12.34
CA SER A 51 2.74 2.59 11.70
C SER A 51 2.76 2.52 10.17
N MET A 52 3.75 1.88 9.56
CA MET A 52 3.83 1.65 8.11
C MET A 52 3.86 0.17 7.75
N ALA A 53 3.10 -0.19 6.71
CA ALA A 53 3.20 -1.45 5.99
C ALA A 53 3.77 -1.25 4.58
N ASN A 54 4.58 -2.19 4.11
CA ASN A 54 4.95 -2.30 2.69
C ASN A 54 4.17 -3.45 2.04
N LEU A 55 3.55 -3.17 0.89
CA LEU A 55 2.81 -4.13 0.07
C LEU A 55 3.56 -4.40 -1.24
N TYR A 56 3.74 -5.68 -1.56
CA TYR A 56 4.29 -6.15 -2.83
C TYR A 56 3.35 -7.17 -3.45
N ILE A 57 3.22 -7.16 -4.78
CA ILE A 57 2.50 -8.22 -5.50
C ILE A 57 3.37 -9.48 -5.46
N ALA A 58 2.87 -10.55 -4.85
CA ALA A 58 3.62 -11.74 -4.49
C ALA A 58 4.18 -12.49 -5.71
N GLU A 59 3.47 -12.41 -6.83
CA GLU A 59 3.81 -12.99 -8.14
C GLU A 59 4.85 -12.14 -8.89
N ARG A 60 5.01 -10.86 -8.51
CA ARG A 60 5.88 -9.86 -9.17
C ARG A 60 7.01 -9.34 -8.28
N GLU A 61 7.13 -9.83 -7.04
CA GLU A 61 8.15 -9.38 -6.07
C GLU A 61 9.60 -9.60 -6.54
N SER A 62 9.82 -10.55 -7.46
CA SER A 62 11.12 -10.80 -8.10
C SER A 62 11.36 -10.01 -9.40
N GLU A 63 10.40 -9.19 -9.84
CA GLU A 63 10.58 -8.36 -11.04
C GLU A 63 11.54 -7.19 -10.79
N ASN A 64 12.18 -6.75 -11.88
CA ASN A 64 13.00 -5.55 -11.89
C ASN A 64 12.48 -4.59 -12.98
N PRO A 65 11.93 -3.43 -12.61
CA PRO A 65 11.87 -2.89 -11.25
C PRO A 65 10.80 -3.53 -10.37
N VAL A 66 11.07 -3.56 -9.05
CA VAL A 66 10.06 -3.91 -8.05
C VAL A 66 8.95 -2.85 -8.00
N VAL A 67 7.73 -3.33 -7.83
CA VAL A 67 6.53 -2.53 -7.55
C VAL A 67 6.26 -2.58 -6.05
N GLU A 68 6.19 -1.44 -5.38
CA GLU A 68 5.88 -1.34 -3.95
C GLU A 68 4.78 -0.29 -3.72
N LEU A 69 3.80 -0.63 -2.87
CA LEU A 69 2.87 0.31 -2.27
C LEU A 69 3.08 0.31 -0.75
N SER A 70 3.68 1.37 -0.22
CA SER A 70 3.80 1.61 1.22
C SER A 70 2.56 2.34 1.74
N ILE A 71 2.01 1.88 2.88
CA ILE A 71 0.85 2.45 3.57
C ILE A 71 1.30 2.88 4.97
N GLY A 72 1.32 4.19 5.24
CA GLY A 72 1.43 4.73 6.60
C GLY A 72 0.07 5.07 7.18
N VAL A 73 -0.16 4.84 8.48
CA VAL A 73 -1.42 5.18 9.17
C VAL A 73 -1.22 5.95 10.48
N ASP A 74 -2.19 6.80 10.78
CA ASP A 74 -2.36 7.57 12.02
C ASP A 74 -3.75 7.20 12.59
N PRO A 75 -3.83 6.28 13.58
CA PRO A 75 -5.09 5.80 14.12
C PRO A 75 -5.83 6.87 14.93
N ASP A 76 -5.11 7.80 15.59
CA ASP A 76 -5.70 8.85 16.41
C ASP A 76 -6.45 9.89 15.56
N ARG A 77 -5.98 10.15 14.33
CA ARG A 77 -6.57 11.14 13.41
C ARG A 77 -7.36 10.52 12.25
N GLY A 78 -7.48 9.18 12.22
CA GLY A 78 -8.27 8.44 11.24
C GLY A 78 -7.80 8.64 9.80
N VAL A 79 -6.49 8.74 9.58
CA VAL A 79 -5.88 8.99 8.27
C VAL A 79 -4.65 8.14 8.00
N GLY A 80 -4.19 8.16 6.76
CA GLY A 80 -2.90 7.60 6.37
C GLY A 80 -2.27 8.36 5.21
N GLY A 81 -1.11 7.87 4.77
CA GLY A 81 -0.43 8.31 3.55
C GLY A 81 0.00 7.09 2.74
N LEU A 82 0.04 7.24 1.42
CA LEU A 82 0.50 6.22 0.48
C LEU A 82 1.80 6.66 -0.17
N GLN A 83 2.73 5.73 -0.31
CA GLN A 83 3.91 5.87 -1.14
C GLN A 83 3.88 4.77 -2.21
N TYR A 84 4.03 5.13 -3.47
CA TYR A 84 4.14 4.18 -4.57
C TYR A 84 5.53 4.30 -5.20
N LEU A 85 6.19 3.16 -5.39
CA LEU A 85 7.50 3.04 -6.03
C LEU A 85 7.40 2.07 -7.20
N HIS A 86 7.84 2.52 -8.37
CA HIS A 86 7.98 1.67 -9.57
C HIS A 86 9.22 2.09 -10.33
N GLY A 87 10.39 1.62 -9.88
CA GLY A 87 11.66 1.73 -10.60
C GLY A 87 11.97 3.10 -11.19
N SER A 88 12.01 3.15 -12.54
CA SER A 88 12.33 4.33 -13.34
C SER A 88 11.30 5.45 -13.25
N ASP A 89 10.05 5.15 -12.86
CA ASP A 89 9.00 6.16 -12.71
C ASP A 89 9.16 6.95 -11.41
N GLY A 90 10.10 6.54 -10.54
CA GLY A 90 10.43 7.22 -9.30
C GLY A 90 9.47 6.91 -8.15
N ARG A 91 9.58 7.73 -7.11
CA ARG A 91 8.72 7.67 -5.92
C ARG A 91 7.60 8.68 -6.03
N TRP A 92 6.39 8.23 -5.73
CA TRP A 92 5.18 9.03 -5.68
C TRP A 92 4.56 8.95 -4.30
N PHE A 93 3.98 10.06 -3.84
CA PHE A 93 3.20 10.11 -2.62
C PHE A 93 1.74 10.39 -2.95
N SER A 94 0.82 9.95 -2.09
CA SER A 94 -0.57 10.40 -2.13
C SER A 94 -0.65 11.92 -2.07
N LYS A 95 -1.72 12.48 -2.63
CA LYS A 95 -2.09 13.88 -2.51
C LYS A 95 -3.54 13.96 -2.06
N GLY A 96 -3.75 14.60 -0.92
CA GLY A 96 -5.03 14.67 -0.22
C GLY A 96 -5.16 15.98 0.56
N ARG A 97 -5.40 15.87 1.88
CA ARG A 97 -5.55 17.03 2.77
C ARG A 97 -4.20 17.49 3.32
N LEU A 98 -4.11 18.80 3.58
CA LEU A 98 -2.98 19.37 4.33
C LEU A 98 -3.03 18.92 5.79
N SER A 99 -1.93 18.35 6.28
CA SER A 99 -1.79 17.92 7.67
C SER A 99 -1.78 19.09 8.64
N THR A 100 -2.42 18.86 9.79
CA THR A 100 -2.34 19.71 10.97
C THR A 100 -0.95 19.73 11.60
N TYR A 101 -0.11 18.72 11.33
CA TYR A 101 1.28 18.67 11.76
C TYR A 101 2.20 19.33 10.73
N ASP A 102 3.34 19.86 11.21
CA ASP A 102 4.35 20.47 10.34
C ASP A 102 5.18 19.45 9.55
N GLU A 103 5.24 18.21 10.03
CA GLU A 103 5.83 17.07 9.33
C GLU A 103 4.88 15.87 9.41
N VAL A 104 4.75 15.12 8.32
CA VAL A 104 4.01 13.85 8.29
C VAL A 104 5.05 12.74 8.22
N VAL A 105 5.11 11.90 9.26
CA VAL A 105 6.09 10.81 9.38
C VAL A 105 5.36 9.54 9.81
N TYR A 106 5.61 8.44 9.11
CA TYR A 106 5.16 7.10 9.47
C TYR A 106 6.38 6.20 9.59
N CYS A 107 6.41 5.28 10.55
CA CYS A 107 7.60 4.46 10.81
C CYS A 107 7.46 3.02 10.28
N TYR A 108 8.46 2.60 9.53
CA TYR A 108 8.64 1.23 9.07
C TYR A 108 9.77 0.58 9.89
N TYR A 109 9.44 -0.36 10.79
CA TYR A 109 10.39 -0.99 11.71
C TYR A 109 11.26 0.01 12.49
N GLY A 110 10.63 1.07 13.03
CA GLY A 110 11.30 2.15 13.76
C GLY A 110 12.01 3.19 12.89
N ASN A 111 12.15 2.97 11.58
CA ASN A 111 12.69 3.96 10.65
C ASN A 111 11.58 4.92 10.19
N GLY A 112 11.69 6.19 10.57
CA GLY A 112 10.76 7.24 10.16
C GLY A 112 10.89 7.60 8.68
N CYS A 113 9.78 7.48 7.95
CA CYS A 113 9.66 7.88 6.56
C CYS A 113 8.84 9.17 6.47
N THR A 114 9.45 10.27 6.00
CA THR A 114 8.80 11.57 5.85
C THR A 114 7.98 11.65 4.56
N TYR A 115 6.78 12.21 4.66
CA TYR A 115 5.83 12.45 3.58
C TYR A 115 5.59 13.96 3.42
N PRO A 116 5.23 14.43 2.21
CA PRO A 116 4.70 15.78 2.02
C PRO A 116 3.52 16.06 2.95
N ARG A 117 3.41 17.30 3.46
CA ARG A 117 2.32 17.67 4.38
C ARG A 117 0.93 17.49 3.80
N ASP A 118 0.76 17.56 2.48
CA ASP A 118 -0.51 17.39 1.78
C ASP A 118 -0.77 15.96 1.30
N SER A 119 -0.06 14.97 1.86
CA SER A 119 -0.24 13.54 1.51
C SER A 119 -1.28 12.78 2.33
N GLU A 120 -1.93 13.40 3.32
CA GLU A 120 -2.92 12.69 4.15
C GLU A 120 -4.22 12.38 3.40
N LEU A 121 -4.69 11.14 3.52
CA LEU A 121 -5.96 10.64 3.01
C LEU A 121 -6.79 10.01 4.14
N PRO A 122 -8.13 10.06 4.08
CA PRO A 122 -8.99 9.28 4.98
C PRO A 122 -8.75 7.77 4.79
N LEU A 123 -8.89 6.99 5.86
CA LEU A 123 -8.62 5.54 5.82
C LEU A 123 -9.46 4.80 4.76
N ASP A 124 -10.68 5.24 4.48
CA ASP A 124 -11.51 4.63 3.42
C ASP A 124 -10.87 4.76 2.02
N ALA A 125 -10.17 5.88 1.75
CA ALA A 125 -9.43 6.07 0.51
C ALA A 125 -8.12 5.26 0.49
N ILE A 126 -7.48 5.05 1.65
CA ILE A 126 -6.34 4.14 1.80
C ILE A 126 -6.75 2.70 1.45
N ARG A 127 -7.89 2.23 1.98
CA ARG A 127 -8.46 0.90 1.72
C ARG A 127 -8.82 0.72 0.24
N ALA A 128 -9.52 1.69 -0.35
CA ALA A 128 -9.88 1.66 -1.76
C ALA A 128 -8.64 1.61 -2.68
N ALA A 129 -7.60 2.40 -2.38
CA ALA A 129 -6.36 2.39 -3.13
C ALA A 129 -5.60 1.06 -2.99
N ALA A 130 -5.55 0.49 -1.78
CA ALA A 130 -4.91 -0.80 -1.52
C ALA A 130 -5.63 -1.94 -2.26
N ALA A 131 -6.97 -1.99 -2.21
CA ALA A 131 -7.78 -2.96 -2.94
C ALA A 131 -7.64 -2.81 -4.47
N GLN A 132 -7.51 -1.57 -4.98
CA GLN A 132 -7.23 -1.34 -6.39
C GLN A 132 -5.81 -1.79 -6.79
N PHE A 133 -4.81 -1.58 -5.95
CA PHE A 133 -3.43 -2.05 -6.19
C PHE A 133 -3.38 -3.57 -6.33
N LEU A 134 -4.08 -4.29 -5.45
CA LEU A 134 -4.30 -5.74 -5.55
C LEU A 134 -4.99 -6.11 -6.89
N HIS A 135 -6.18 -5.56 -7.15
CA HIS A 135 -6.98 -5.90 -8.33
C HIS A 135 -6.29 -5.59 -9.67
N THR A 136 -5.41 -4.59 -9.71
CA THR A 136 -4.68 -4.19 -10.93
C THR A 136 -3.31 -4.86 -11.10
N GLY A 137 -2.96 -5.85 -10.26
CA GLY A 137 -1.65 -6.51 -10.34
C GLY A 137 -0.48 -5.57 -10.05
N GLY A 138 -0.70 -4.56 -9.19
CA GLY A 138 0.31 -3.59 -8.77
C GLY A 138 0.36 -2.30 -9.57
N ALA A 139 -0.64 -1.98 -10.39
CA ALA A 139 -0.68 -0.65 -11.01
C ALA A 139 -0.89 0.44 -9.95
N ARG A 140 -0.36 1.64 -10.18
CA ARG A 140 -0.57 2.79 -9.29
C ARG A 140 -2.07 3.14 -9.23
N PRO A 141 -2.73 3.07 -8.05
CA PRO A 141 -4.17 3.31 -7.92
C PRO A 141 -4.63 4.67 -8.48
N ASP A 142 -5.68 4.70 -9.30
CA ASP A 142 -6.27 5.97 -9.80
C ASP A 142 -7.38 6.54 -8.89
N SER A 143 -7.84 5.75 -7.92
CA SER A 143 -8.79 6.16 -6.86
C SER A 143 -8.28 7.29 -5.96
N VAL A 144 -6.99 7.63 -6.03
CA VAL A 144 -6.34 8.70 -5.27
C VAL A 144 -5.48 9.55 -6.19
N THR A 145 -5.30 10.83 -5.84
CA THR A 145 -4.35 11.71 -6.55
C THR A 145 -2.93 11.44 -6.06
N TRP A 146 -1.95 11.56 -6.95
CA TRP A 146 -0.53 11.37 -6.66
C TRP A 146 0.28 12.63 -6.95
N GLN A 147 1.42 12.75 -6.28
CA GLN A 147 2.45 13.76 -6.55
C GLN A 147 3.85 13.13 -6.49
N PRO A 148 4.81 13.64 -7.28
CA PRO A 148 6.20 13.18 -7.19
C PRO A 148 6.81 13.57 -5.84
N ALA A 149 7.87 12.85 -5.46
CA ALA A 149 8.76 13.19 -4.34
C ALA A 149 9.53 14.51 -4.56
#